data_AF-A0A0D0HBW8-F1
#
_entry.id   AF-A0A0D0HBW8-F1
#
_cell.length_a   1.000
_cell.length_b   1.000
_cell.length_c   1.000
_cell.angle_alpha   90.00
_cell.angle_beta   90.00
_cell.angle_gamma   90.00
#
_symmetry.space_group_name_H-M   'P 1'
#
loop_
_entity.id
_entity.type
_entity.pdbx_description
1 polymer ?
#
loop_
_entity_poly.entity_id
_entity_poly.type
_entity_poly.pdbx_seq_one_letter_code
_entity_poly.pdbx_strand_id
1 'polypeptide(L)'
;MSELLNRTISKTQLDQWAAPSQTDRRVPVDALMALMMACDDYGPLELLAHHVGRKVLTTDEALCAEFGAMAVLDRHIRAKQKAIEGQMDEKLLGQVMSRIKRASV
;
A
#
# COMPACT_ATOMS: atom_id res chain seq x y z
N MET A 1 -16.72 -17.67 -14.33
CA MET A 1 -15.39 -17.34 -14.92
C MET A 1 -15.47 -16.90 -16.38
N SER A 2 -16.15 -17.63 -17.28
CA SER A 2 -16.22 -17.23 -18.71
C SER A 2 -16.77 -15.82 -18.92
N GLU A 3 -17.75 -15.42 -18.11
CA GLU A 3 -18.29 -14.06 -18.08
C GLU A 3 -17.25 -13.03 -17.60
N LEU A 4 -16.48 -13.33 -16.55
CA LEU A 4 -15.43 -12.45 -16.03
C LEU A 4 -14.29 -12.21 -17.03
N LEU A 5 -14.01 -13.20 -17.88
CA LEU A 5 -12.91 -13.16 -18.85
C LEU A 5 -13.34 -12.79 -20.27
N ASN A 6 -14.64 -12.62 -20.52
CA ASN A 6 -15.22 -12.43 -21.85
C ASN A 6 -14.75 -13.49 -22.88
N ARG A 7 -14.48 -14.73 -22.42
CA ARG A 7 -14.09 -15.86 -23.26
C ARG A 7 -14.58 -17.17 -22.65
N THR A 8 -14.88 -18.14 -23.50
CA THR A 8 -15.31 -19.46 -23.04
C THR A 8 -14.15 -20.17 -22.35
N ILE A 9 -14.33 -20.49 -21.07
CA ILE A 9 -13.45 -21.40 -20.33
C ILE A 9 -14.12 -22.76 -20.24
N SER A 10 -13.49 -23.79 -20.81
CA SER A 10 -14.02 -25.15 -20.77
C SER A 10 -13.60 -25.87 -19.48
N LYS A 11 -14.40 -26.87 -19.07
CA LYS A 11 -14.04 -27.76 -17.97
C LYS A 11 -12.65 -28.40 -18.17
N THR A 12 -12.35 -28.82 -19.39
CA THR A 12 -11.04 -29.42 -19.72
C THR A 12 -9.88 -28.47 -19.45
N GLN A 13 -10.05 -27.16 -19.66
CA GLN A 13 -9.01 -26.17 -19.34
C GLN A 13 -8.79 -26.06 -17.83
N LEU A 14 -9.87 -26.04 -17.05
CA LEU A 14 -9.82 -26.06 -15.59
C LEU A 14 -9.12 -27.33 -15.07
N ASP A 15 -9.54 -28.50 -15.57
CA ASP A 15 -8.95 -29.79 -15.20
C ASP A 15 -7.45 -29.80 -15.51
N GLN A 16 -7.04 -29.25 -16.65
CA GLN A 16 -5.64 -29.14 -17.04
C GLN A 16 -4.81 -28.21 -16.14
N TRP A 17 -5.43 -27.19 -15.54
CA TRP A 17 -4.76 -26.29 -14.59
C TRP A 17 -4.64 -26.89 -13.18
N ALA A 18 -5.60 -27.73 -12.78
CA ALA A 18 -5.60 -28.39 -11.48
C ALA A 18 -4.83 -29.72 -11.48
N ALA A 19 -4.58 -30.32 -12.65
CA ALA A 19 -3.97 -31.63 -12.78
C ALA A 19 -2.52 -31.66 -12.24
N PRO A 20 -2.22 -32.47 -11.19
CA PRO A 20 -0.87 -32.58 -10.65
C PRO A 20 0.15 -33.17 -11.65
N SER A 21 -0.32 -33.92 -12.64
CA SER A 21 0.50 -34.48 -13.72
C SER A 21 0.95 -33.45 -14.75
N GLN A 22 0.43 -32.22 -14.71
CA GLN A 22 0.71 -31.15 -15.67
C GLN A 22 1.57 -30.05 -15.02
N THR A 23 2.69 -30.40 -14.40
CA THR A 23 3.57 -29.48 -13.65
C THR A 23 4.13 -28.32 -14.48
N ASP A 24 4.30 -28.50 -15.79
CA ASP A 24 4.81 -27.47 -16.68
C ASP A 24 3.74 -26.49 -17.16
N ARG A 25 2.46 -26.87 -16.99
CA ARG A 25 1.36 -26.04 -17.44
C ARG A 25 1.12 -24.92 -16.45
N ARG A 26 1.25 -23.68 -16.91
CA ARG A 26 0.99 -22.49 -16.11
C ARG A 26 -0.47 -22.07 -16.21
N VAL A 27 -1.01 -21.56 -15.12
CA VAL A 27 -2.31 -20.88 -15.11
C VAL A 27 -2.09 -19.44 -15.58
N PRO A 28 -2.79 -18.98 -16.63
CA PRO A 28 -2.76 -17.58 -17.03
C PRO A 28 -3.18 -16.67 -15.87
N VAL A 29 -2.53 -15.51 -15.72
CA VAL A 29 -2.77 -14.60 -14.57
C VAL A 29 -4.22 -14.09 -14.54
N ASP A 30 -4.80 -13.79 -15.70
CA ASP A 30 -6.20 -13.40 -15.84
C ASP A 30 -7.14 -14.54 -15.39
N ALA A 31 -6.85 -15.78 -15.77
CA ALA A 31 -7.61 -16.95 -15.33
C ALA A 31 -7.50 -17.19 -13.83
N LEU A 32 -6.32 -17.01 -13.23
CA LEU A 32 -6.13 -17.08 -11.79
C LEU A 32 -6.97 -16.00 -11.08
N MET A 33 -6.98 -14.78 -11.59
CA MET A 33 -7.82 -13.70 -11.07
C MET A 33 -9.31 -14.05 -11.14
N ALA A 34 -9.78 -14.54 -12.28
CA ALA A 34 -11.18 -14.95 -12.43
C ALA A 34 -11.56 -16.13 -11.54
N LEU A 35 -10.62 -17.04 -11.23
CA LEU A 35 -10.82 -18.14 -10.29
C LEU A 35 -10.99 -17.61 -8.86
N MET A 36 -10.10 -16.71 -8.42
CA MET A 36 -10.20 -16.06 -7.11
C MET A 36 -11.53 -15.34 -6.93
N MET A 37 -11.93 -14.53 -7.92
CA MET A 37 -13.21 -13.82 -7.89
C MET A 37 -14.43 -14.75 -7.90
N ALA A 38 -14.37 -15.85 -8.67
CA ALA A 38 -15.48 -16.81 -8.74
C ALA A 38 -15.64 -17.65 -7.47
N CYS A 39 -14.53 -17.90 -6.76
CA CYS A 39 -14.51 -18.63 -5.49
C CYS A 39 -14.62 -17.72 -4.26
N ASP A 40 -14.54 -16.39 -4.45
CA ASP A 40 -14.40 -15.39 -3.38
C ASP A 40 -13.24 -15.72 -2.42
N ASP A 41 -12.16 -16.26 -2.97
CA ASP A 41 -10.94 -16.62 -2.24
C ASP A 41 -9.73 -15.89 -2.85
N TYR A 42 -9.23 -14.90 -2.13
CA TYR A 42 -8.10 -14.07 -2.52
C TYR A 42 -6.79 -14.51 -1.84
N GLY A 43 -6.77 -15.65 -1.14
CA GLY A 43 -5.57 -16.22 -0.53
C GLY A 43 -4.36 -16.31 -1.48
N PRO A 44 -4.52 -16.67 -2.77
CA PRO A 44 -3.41 -16.68 -3.71
C PRO A 44 -2.76 -15.30 -3.93
N LEU A 45 -3.50 -14.19 -3.87
CA LEU A 45 -2.91 -12.85 -3.96
C LEU A 45 -2.00 -12.56 -2.76
N GLU A 46 -2.41 -12.97 -1.56
CA GLU A 46 -1.61 -12.79 -0.35
C GLU A 46 -0.31 -13.59 -0.42
N LEU A 47 -0.37 -14.83 -0.92
CA LEU A 47 0.82 -15.65 -1.16
C LEU A 47 1.79 -15.01 -2.15
N LEU A 48 1.26 -14.46 -3.27
CA LEU A 48 2.07 -13.78 -4.27
C LEU A 48 2.75 -12.53 -3.68
N ALA A 49 2.01 -11.71 -2.93
CA ALA A 49 2.56 -10.52 -2.28
C ALA A 49 3.62 -10.89 -1.24
N HIS A 50 3.38 -11.93 -0.45
CA HIS A 50 4.31 -12.40 0.58
C HIS A 50 5.67 -12.79 -0.02
N HIS A 51 5.67 -13.45 -1.18
CA HIS A 51 6.91 -13.88 -1.85
C HIS A 51 7.85 -12.73 -2.22
N VAL A 52 7.32 -11.51 -2.41
CA VAL A 52 8.08 -10.29 -2.70
C VAL A 52 8.20 -9.34 -1.50
N GLY A 53 7.90 -9.82 -0.29
CA GLY A 53 7.96 -9.03 0.95
C GLY A 53 6.92 -7.90 1.00
N ARG A 54 5.76 -8.12 0.36
CA ARG A 54 4.62 -7.20 0.35
C ARG A 54 3.44 -7.84 1.08
N LYS A 55 2.43 -7.02 1.35
CA LYS A 55 1.16 -7.44 1.97
C LYS A 55 0.01 -6.92 1.12
N VAL A 56 -1.01 -7.73 0.88
CA VAL A 56 -2.25 -7.25 0.26
C VAL A 56 -3.12 -6.67 1.37
N LEU A 57 -3.64 -5.47 1.13
CA LEU A 57 -4.55 -4.81 2.04
C LEU A 57 -5.88 -4.63 1.31
N THR A 58 -6.97 -4.84 2.04
CA THR A 58 -8.28 -4.35 1.61
C THR A 58 -8.26 -2.82 1.54
N THR A 59 -9.23 -2.24 0.84
CA THR A 59 -9.35 -0.77 0.72
C THR A 59 -9.40 -0.09 2.09
N ASP A 60 -10.13 -0.67 3.05
CA ASP A 60 -10.27 -0.11 4.39
C ASP A 60 -8.97 -0.22 5.20
N GLU A 61 -8.25 -1.34 5.07
CA GLU A 61 -6.94 -1.51 5.69
C GLU A 61 -5.89 -0.58 5.09
N ALA A 62 -5.93 -0.35 3.78
CA ALA A 62 -5.05 0.59 3.10
C ALA A 62 -5.26 2.02 3.60
N LEU A 63 -6.52 2.45 3.72
CA LEU A 63 -6.86 3.76 4.32
C LEU A 63 -6.35 3.88 5.76
N CYS A 64 -6.52 2.83 6.57
CA CYS A 64 -5.99 2.80 7.94
C CYS A 64 -4.45 2.90 7.96
N ALA A 65 -3.77 2.19 7.05
CA ALA A 65 -2.31 2.23 6.95
C ALA A 65 -1.80 3.61 6.54
N GLU A 66 -2.45 4.26 5.57
CA GLU A 66 -2.14 5.62 5.14
C GLU A 66 -2.34 6.63 6.28
N PHE A 67 -3.48 6.55 6.97
CA PHE A 67 -3.76 7.41 8.12
C PHE A 67 -2.71 7.22 9.23
N GLY A 68 -2.36 5.97 9.55
CA GLY A 68 -1.32 5.65 10.53
C GLY A 68 0.05 6.23 10.13
N ALA A 69 0.41 6.13 8.85
CA ALA A 69 1.64 6.73 8.33
C ALA A 69 1.65 8.26 8.49
N MET A 70 0.54 8.93 8.19
CA MET A 70 0.39 10.37 8.39
C MET A 70 0.53 10.76 9.86
N ALA A 71 -0.08 10.02 10.78
CA ALA A 71 0.00 10.28 12.22
C ALA A 71 1.44 10.15 12.75
N VAL A 72 2.19 9.16 12.26
CA VAL A 72 3.62 8.99 12.60
C VAL A 72 4.44 10.18 12.09
N LEU A 73 4.20 10.62 10.86
CA LEU A 73 4.88 11.79 10.30
C LEU A 73 4.56 13.08 11.09
N ASP A 74 3.30 13.32 11.45
CA ASP A 74 2.90 14.48 12.25
C ASP A 74 3.61 14.48 13.61
N ARG A 75 3.68 13.32 14.28
CA ARG A 75 4.42 13.17 15.54
C ARG A 75 5.90 13.51 15.37
N HIS A 76 6.53 13.08 14.29
CA HIS A 76 7.93 13.42 14.01
C HIS A 76 8.12 14.90 13.72
N ILE A 77 7.20 15.53 12.99
CA ILE A 77 7.23 16.97 12.70
C ILE A 77 7.11 17.77 13.99
N ARG A 78 6.13 17.45 14.85
CA ARG A 78 5.95 18.12 16.15
C ARG A 78 7.15 17.94 17.07
N ALA A 79 7.75 16.75 17.10
CA ALA A 79 8.96 16.51 17.88
C ALA A 79 10.14 17.37 17.38
N LYS A 80 10.31 17.51 16.06
CA LYS A 80 11.31 18.40 15.46
C LYS A 80 11.03 19.87 15.76
N GLN A 81 9.79 20.31 15.65
CA GLN A 81 9.38 21.68 16.00
C GLN A 81 9.76 22.02 17.45
N LYS A 82 9.40 21.15 18.40
CA LYS A 82 9.74 21.33 19.81
C LYS A 82 11.25 21.34 20.08
N ALA A 83 12.00 20.49 19.38
CA ALA A 83 13.45 20.47 19.49
C ALA A 83 14.09 21.78 18.99
N ILE A 84 13.57 22.34 17.90
CA ILE A 84 14.01 23.63 17.36
C ILE A 84 13.62 24.77 18.31
N GLU A 85 12.39 24.81 18.81
CA GLU A 85 11.96 25.79 19.81
C GLU A 85 12.86 25.79 21.05
N GLY A 86 13.24 24.61 21.55
CA GLY A 86 14.17 24.50 22.67
C GLY A 86 15.61 24.97 22.38
N GLN A 87 16.01 25.08 21.12
CA GLN A 87 17.30 25.63 20.69
C GLN A 87 17.25 27.13 20.39
N MET A 88 16.05 27.69 20.22
CA MET A 88 15.87 29.12 19.97
C MET A 88 15.98 29.88 21.30
N ASP A 89 17.17 30.40 21.60
CA ASP A 89 17.38 31.32 22.72
C ASP A 89 16.51 32.59 22.53
N GLU A 90 15.86 33.07 23.60
CA GLU A 90 14.93 34.21 23.56
C GLU A 90 15.58 35.46 22.95
N LYS A 91 16.88 35.63 23.15
CA LYS A 91 17.67 36.71 22.52
C LYS A 91 17.77 36.59 21.01
N LEU A 92 17.91 35.37 20.48
CA LEU A 92 18.07 35.10 19.06
C LEU A 92 16.72 35.29 18.33
N LEU A 93 15.63 34.85 18.97
CA LEU A 93 14.25 35.12 18.53
C LEU A 93 13.94 36.62 18.47
N GLY A 94 14.28 37.37 19.53
CA GLY A 94 14.11 38.82 19.57
C GLY A 94 14.92 39.57 18.51
N GLN A 95 16.17 39.15 18.27
CA GLN A 95 17.02 39.75 17.23
C GLN A 95 16.51 39.45 15.81
N VAL A 96 16.04 38.23 15.53
CA VAL A 96 15.49 37.88 14.22
C VAL A 96 14.16 38.59 13.96
N MET A 97 13.24 38.61 14.94
CA MET A 97 11.96 39.32 14.79
C MET A 97 12.14 40.84 14.60
N SER A 98 13.10 41.44 15.31
CA SER A 98 13.39 42.88 15.13
C SER A 98 13.99 43.20 13.76
N ARG A 99 14.78 42.30 13.16
CA ARG A 99 15.29 42.43 11.79
C ARG A 99 14.19 42.28 10.74
N ILE A 100 13.30 41.29 10.89
CA ILE A 100 12.16 41.09 9.99
C ILE A 100 11.27 42.34 9.99
N LYS A 101 10.91 42.87 11.17
CA LYS A 101 10.11 44.11 11.28
C LYS A 101 10.73 45.32 10.60
N ARG A 102 12.07 45.43 10.54
CA ARG A 102 12.75 46.53 9.84
C ARG A 102 12.86 46.32 8.32
N ALA A 103 12.80 45.08 7.84
CA ALA A 103 12.87 44.75 6.42
C ALA A 103 11.48 44.77 5.73
N SER A 104 10.40 44.80 6.52
CA SER A 104 9.01 44.87 6.06
C SER A 104 8.46 46.30 5.97
N VAL A 105 9.30 47.31 6.23
CA VAL A 105 9.03 48.75 6.09
C VAL A 105 9.91 49.29 4.98
#